data_AF-A0A380WHA8-F1
#
_entry.id   AF-A0A380WHA8-F1
#
_cell.length_a   1.000
_cell.length_b   1.000
_cell.length_c   1.000
_cell.angle_alpha   90.00
_cell.angle_beta   90.00
_cell.angle_gamma   90.00
#
_symmetry.space_group_name_H-M   'P 1'
#
loop_
_entity.id
_entity.type
_entity.pdbx_description
1 polymer ?
#
loop_
_entity_poly.entity_id
_entity_poly.type
_entity_poly.pdbx_seq_one_letter_code
_entity_poly.pdbx_strand_id
1 'polypeptide(L)' 'MPTLFRFLVTLAVLAGIAYGAMFALVMFVEPKKAEITVRIPPEKLAPKK' A
#
# COMPACT_ATOMS: atom_id res chain seq x y z
N MET A 1 22.84 -32.26 -7.29
CA MET A 1 22.59 -31.84 -5.89
C MET A 1 21.45 -30.82 -5.90
N PRO A 2 20.25 -31.13 -5.39
CA PRO A 2 19.03 -30.36 -5.61
C PRO A 2 18.92 -29.07 -4.76
N THR A 3 20.04 -28.47 -4.36
CA THR A 3 20.08 -27.31 -3.45
C THR A 3 19.57 -26.02 -4.10
N LEU A 4 19.89 -25.76 -5.37
CA LEU A 4 19.41 -24.56 -6.08
C LEU A 4 17.90 -24.61 -6.31
N PHE A 5 17.37 -25.76 -6.74
CA PHE A 5 15.92 -25.90 -6.96
C PHE A 5 15.14 -25.73 -5.66
N ARG A 6 15.62 -26.32 -4.56
CA ARG A 6 15.02 -26.10 -3.23
C ARG A 6 15.03 -24.62 -2.84
N PHE A 7 16.13 -23.92 -3.09
CA PHE A 7 16.23 -22.49 -2.81
C PHE A 7 15.20 -21.66 -3.61
N LEU A 8 15.08 -21.93 -4.92
CA LEU A 8 14.11 -21.25 -5.78
C LEU A 8 12.66 -21.53 -5.37
N VAL A 9 12.35 -22.77 -5.01
CA VAL A 9 11.02 -23.13 -4.50
C VAL A 9 10.71 -22.38 -3.20
N THR A 10 11.67 -22.29 -2.28
CA THR A 10 11.50 -21.50 -1.05
C THR A 10 11.21 -20.03 -1.36
N LEU A 11 11.95 -19.42 -2.30
CA LEU A 11 11.70 -18.04 -2.71
C LEU A 11 10.34 -17.86 -3.36
N ALA A 12 9.93 -18.79 -4.22
CA ALA A 12 8.62 -18.73 -4.87
C ALA A 12 7.48 -18.82 -3.84
N VAL A 13 7.61 -19.68 -2.83
CA VAL A 13 6.63 -19.77 -1.73
C VAL A 13 6.59 -18.47 -0.94
N LEU A 14 7.74 -17.89 -0.57
CA LEU A 14 7.80 -16.63 0.17
C LEU A 14 7.19 -15.47 -0.61
N ALA A 15 7.53 -15.36 -1.90
CA ALA A 15 6.94 -14.37 -2.80
C ALA A 15 5.42 -14.55 -2.93
N GLY A 16 4.96 -15.80 -3.07
CA GLY A 16 3.55 -16.14 -3.12
C GLY A 16 2.79 -15.75 -1.85
N ILE A 17 3.39 -15.98 -0.67
CA ILE A 17 2.79 -15.57 0.62
C ILE A 17 2.73 -14.05 0.73
N ALA A 18 3.83 -13.36 0.41
CA ALA A 18 3.87 -11.89 0.48
C ALA A 18 2.84 -11.25 -0.46
N TYR A 19 2.80 -11.71 -1.71
CA TYR A 19 1.84 -11.23 -2.70
C TYR A 19 0.39 -11.61 -2.33
N GLY A 20 0.18 -12.84 -1.87
CA GLY A 20 -1.13 -13.32 -1.40
C GLY A 20 -1.66 -12.51 -0.23
N ALA A 21 -0.80 -12.16 0.73
CA ALA A 21 -1.15 -11.28 1.84
C ALA A 21 -1.55 -9.87 1.34
N MET A 22 -0.76 -9.28 0.43
CA MET A 22 -1.09 -7.99 -0.17
C MET A 22 -2.42 -8.03 -0.94
N PHE A 23 -2.64 -9.07 -1.75
CA PHE A 23 -3.87 -9.27 -2.50
C PHE A 23 -5.08 -9.39 -1.57
N ALA A 24 -4.96 -10.15 -0.48
CA ALA A 24 -6.00 -10.27 0.52
C ALA A 24 -6.33 -8.92 1.18
N LEU A 25 -5.32 -8.11 1.51
CA LEU A 25 -5.54 -6.77 2.07
C LEU A 25 -6.33 -5.89 1.10
N VAL A 26 -5.96 -5.88 -0.18
CA VAL A 26 -6.65 -5.07 -1.19
C VAL A 26 -8.11 -5.50 -1.38
N MET A 27 -8.37 -6.80 -1.38
CA MET A 27 -9.70 -7.33 -1.66
C MET A 27 -10.65 -7.28 -0.45
N PHE A 28 -10.12 -7.43 0.77
CA PHE A 28 -10.94 -7.61 1.96
C PHE A 28 -10.85 -6.45 2.96
N VAL A 29 -9.95 -5.49 2.77
CA VAL A 29 -9.78 -4.33 3.68
C VAL A 29 -10.15 -3.05 2.97
N GLU A 30 -11.16 -2.36 3.50
CA GLU A 30 -11.54 -1.03 3.01
C GLU A 30 -10.61 0.06 3.58
N PRO A 31 -10.08 0.96 2.75
CA PRO A 31 -9.24 2.05 3.22
C PRO A 31 -10.08 3.12 3.95
N LYS A 32 -9.70 3.44 5.19
CA LYS A 32 -10.35 4.52 5.95
C LYS A 32 -10.02 5.88 5.33
N LYS A 33 -11.05 6.60 4.89
CA LYS A 33 -10.92 7.99 4.43
C LYS A 33 -10.89 8.89 5.66
N ALA A 34 -9.76 9.57 5.89
CA ALA A 34 -9.66 10.61 6.90
C ALA A 34 -10.06 11.95 6.30
N GLU A 35 -10.94 12.70 6.97
CA GLU A 35 -11.23 14.08 6.61
C GLU A 35 -10.00 14.94 6.94
N ILE A 36 -9.27 15.38 5.92
CA ILE A 36 -8.13 16.28 6.09
C ILE A 36 -8.65 17.71 6.00
N THR A 37 -8.89 18.35 7.13
CA THR A 37 -9.20 19.78 7.18
C THR A 37 -7.91 20.58 7.15
N VAL A 38 -7.60 21.20 6.01
CA VAL A 38 -6.50 22.16 5.91
C VAL A 38 -7.04 23.55 6.24
N ARG A 39 -6.48 24.21 7.25
CA ARG A 39 -6.79 25.61 7.55
C ARG A 39 -6.21 26.49 6.45
N ILE A 40 -7.06 27.10 5.63
CA ILE A 40 -6.65 28.04 4.59
C ILE A 40 -6.37 29.40 5.25
N PRO A 41 -5.17 29.97 5.11
CA PRO A 41 -4.88 31.31 5.59
C PRO A 41 -5.77 32.35 4.88
N PRO A 42 -6.37 33.30 5.60
CA PRO A 42 -7.28 34.30 5.03
C PRO A 42 -6.62 35.19 3.99
N GLU A 43 -5.28 35.35 4.00
CA GLU A 43 -4.56 36.12 2.98
C GLU A 43 -4.69 35.48 1.57
N LYS A 44 -4.93 34.17 1.48
CA LYS A 44 -5.11 33.46 0.21
C LYS A 44 -6.55 33.47 -0.32
N LEU A 45 -7.52 33.90 0.50
CA LEU A 45 -8.94 33.98 0.15
C LEU A 45 -9.35 35.39 -0.31
N ALA A 46 -8.50 36.39 -0.08
CA ALA A 46 -8.77 37.75 -0.53
C ALA A 46 -8.61 37.86 -2.05
N PRO A 47 -9.60 38.39 -2.79
CA PRO A 47 -9.43 38.70 -4.20
C PRO A 47 -8.33 39.75 -4.35
N LYS A 48 -7.32 39.45 -5.18
CA LYS A 48 -6.26 40.37 -5.53
C LYS A 48 -6.90 41.55 -6.29
N LYS A 49 -6.99 42.71 -5.63
CA LYS A 49 -7.36 43.98 -6.27
C LYS A 49 -6.29 44.40 -7.28
#